data_AF-A0A542SHA4-F1
#
_entry.id   AF-A0A542SHA4-F1
#
_cell.length_a   1.000
_cell.length_b   1.000
_cell.length_c   1.000
_cell.angle_alpha   90.00
_cell.angle_beta   90.00
_cell.angle_gamma   90.00
#
_symmetry.space_group_name_H-M   'P 1'
#
loop_
_entity.id
_entity.type
_entity.pdbx_description
1 polymer ?
#
loop_
_entity_poly.entity_id
_entity_poly.type
_entity_poly.pdbx_seq_one_letter_code
_entity_poly.pdbx_strand_id
1 'polypeptide(L)'
;MGRFRRAVTSLVFFSLFCLIFQASIFVPVSQAASTEETPAAVESTVDFRHLQGKVNEINAENLIQEKYTPDSWSKLVYALDAAKAVLTKPNVTQAEIDSALSVLVIAREGLKKQEGTVDKSKLQTKVEEIAVEKLQEKDYTRASWKELQNRLEQAYFVLDDPHASQLVVDVALEKLIKARQDLKSQDDAVYKRELRAKAREIEDKDLDEDDYTRSSWRKLEDALEHAWDVIDDPHATQSEVDDALYDLRKAWRNLEDDDRDRGRDRDKDSRKGSYNTPTTIFFTGGSPTDKKVVLPATNIKSKSQRGYINGYPDGTFQPDRTVTRAEMAAILLNAEMVSQSSANKGRFFDVADNYWAVNPIHQASAAGMMSGYPDGTFRPSANITRAEIAAVIYKYKALQGAGGGTAFFDVRGDHWSSPIIAAVVAKGYMTGYPDGTFQPEKALTRAEAVTILNRVLNRVPQNQAGPQRWPDVVPGHWAYKEIEEASMK
;
A
#
# COMPACT_ATOMS: atom_id res chain seq x y z
N MET A 1 43.21 23.90 43.73
CA MET A 1 43.85 22.58 43.80
C MET A 1 44.06 22.07 42.39
N GLY A 2 45.30 21.68 42.04
CA GLY A 2 45.61 20.78 40.92
C GLY A 2 45.70 21.33 39.50
N ARG A 3 46.78 22.06 39.17
CA ARG A 3 47.37 22.18 37.81
C ARG A 3 48.58 21.24 37.73
N PHE A 4 48.87 20.56 36.61
CA PHE A 4 50.22 20.20 36.12
C PHE A 4 50.08 19.65 34.67
N ARG A 5 50.49 20.36 33.59
CA ARG A 5 51.84 20.47 32.96
C ARG A 5 52.38 19.13 32.43
N ARG A 6 52.45 18.91 31.11
CA ARG A 6 53.51 19.24 30.11
C ARG A 6 54.62 18.19 29.98
N ALA A 7 54.66 17.56 28.79
CA ALA A 7 55.75 17.55 27.80
C ALA A 7 57.02 16.65 27.96
N VAL A 8 57.58 16.36 26.76
CA VAL A 8 58.97 15.98 26.39
C VAL A 8 59.31 14.49 26.68
N THR A 9 59.98 13.65 25.85
CA THR A 9 61.23 13.85 25.09
C THR A 9 61.53 12.64 24.17
N SER A 10 62.19 12.89 23.03
CA SER A 10 62.93 11.94 22.17
C SER A 10 63.95 11.08 22.92
N LEU A 11 64.32 9.90 22.39
CA LEU A 11 65.73 9.55 22.11
C LEU A 11 65.90 8.29 21.24
N VAL A 12 66.91 8.38 20.37
CA VAL A 12 67.53 7.41 19.47
C VAL A 12 68.39 6.39 20.25
N PHE A 13 68.74 5.21 19.71
CA PHE A 13 70.11 4.62 19.64
C PHE A 13 70.17 3.13 19.16
N PHE A 14 71.04 2.87 18.16
CA PHE A 14 72.03 1.76 17.98
C PHE A 14 71.56 0.27 17.98
N SER A 15 72.17 -0.73 17.32
CA SER A 15 73.41 -0.96 16.53
C SER A 15 73.24 -2.35 15.84
N LEU A 16 73.55 -2.51 14.55
CA LEU A 16 74.71 -3.24 14.00
C LEU A 16 75.01 -4.66 14.54
N PHE A 17 74.92 -5.69 13.68
CA PHE A 17 75.80 -6.87 13.74
C PHE A 17 75.98 -7.57 12.37
N CYS A 18 77.24 -7.93 12.09
CA CYS A 18 77.85 -8.50 10.88
C CYS A 18 77.66 -10.02 10.70
N LEU A 19 77.90 -10.49 9.46
CA LEU A 19 78.71 -11.67 9.00
C LEU A 19 78.08 -12.29 7.73
N ILE A 20 78.55 -12.00 6.52
CA ILE A 20 79.65 -12.63 5.75
C ILE A 20 79.65 -14.17 5.80
N PHE A 21 79.27 -14.80 4.69
CA PHE A 21 79.94 -15.99 4.17
C PHE A 21 79.83 -16.03 2.63
N GLN A 22 80.96 -16.31 1.99
CA GLN A 22 81.21 -16.24 0.56
C GLN A 22 81.71 -17.62 0.12
N ALA A 23 81.18 -18.18 -0.97
CA ALA A 23 81.85 -19.23 -1.73
C ALA A 23 81.27 -19.32 -3.16
N SER A 24 82.09 -18.96 -4.13
CA SER A 24 81.87 -19.18 -5.56
C SER A 24 82.34 -20.58 -5.96
N ILE A 25 81.56 -21.31 -6.77
CA ILE A 25 82.07 -22.35 -7.68
C ILE A 25 81.38 -22.19 -9.04
N PHE A 26 82.19 -22.31 -10.08
CA PHE A 26 81.98 -21.96 -11.48
C PHE A 26 81.98 -23.25 -12.32
N VAL A 27 80.94 -23.52 -13.12
CA VAL A 27 81.01 -24.34 -14.36
C VAL A 27 79.92 -23.86 -15.34
N PRO A 28 80.24 -23.57 -16.62
CA PRO A 28 79.25 -23.19 -17.64
C PRO A 28 78.88 -24.39 -18.52
N VAL A 29 77.60 -24.55 -18.86
CA VAL A 29 77.17 -25.27 -20.06
C VAL A 29 76.06 -24.48 -20.75
N SER A 30 76.33 -24.16 -22.00
CA SER A 30 75.48 -23.49 -22.98
C SER A 30 74.38 -24.43 -23.46
N GLN A 31 73.12 -24.01 -23.40
CA GLN A 31 72.13 -24.38 -24.40
C GLN A 31 71.07 -23.27 -24.52
N ALA A 32 70.93 -22.77 -25.74
CA ALA A 32 70.04 -21.68 -26.11
C ALA A 32 68.57 -22.14 -26.26
N ALA A 33 67.69 -21.12 -26.24
CA ALA A 33 66.30 -21.08 -26.69
C ALA A 33 65.21 -21.48 -25.68
N SER A 34 64.57 -20.47 -25.09
CA SER A 34 63.15 -20.15 -25.33
C SER A 34 62.77 -18.94 -24.48
N THR A 35 62.40 -17.86 -25.12
CA THR A 35 61.83 -16.67 -24.51
C THR A 35 60.43 -16.99 -23.96
N GLU A 36 60.29 -17.11 -22.65
CA GLU A 36 59.01 -16.91 -21.98
C GLU A 36 59.09 -15.59 -21.20
N GLU A 37 58.70 -14.51 -21.86
CA GLU A 37 58.25 -13.31 -21.18
C GLU A 37 57.00 -13.67 -20.37
N THR A 38 57.14 -13.77 -19.04
CA THR A 38 56.02 -13.60 -18.12
C THR A 38 55.35 -12.26 -18.44
N PRO A 39 54.05 -12.20 -18.79
CA PRO A 39 53.39 -10.94 -19.06
C PRO A 39 53.31 -10.16 -17.75
N ALA A 40 53.93 -8.99 -17.71
CA ALA A 40 53.72 -8.01 -16.67
C ALA A 40 52.21 -7.73 -16.57
N ALA A 41 51.63 -7.96 -15.39
CA ALA A 41 50.29 -7.54 -15.08
C ALA A 41 50.23 -6.01 -15.26
N VAL A 42 49.57 -5.57 -16.32
CA VAL A 42 49.24 -4.15 -16.50
C VAL A 42 48.19 -3.83 -15.44
N GLU A 43 48.61 -3.29 -14.30
CA GLU A 43 47.69 -2.60 -13.40
C GLU A 43 47.07 -1.44 -14.20
N SER A 44 45.84 -1.64 -14.66
CA SER A 44 45.05 -0.58 -15.27
C SER A 44 44.77 0.48 -14.21
N THR A 45 45.54 1.56 -14.21
CA THR A 45 45.34 2.69 -13.30
C THR A 45 44.04 3.39 -13.67
N VAL A 46 43.08 3.40 -12.75
CA VAL A 46 41.76 4.01 -12.91
C VAL A 46 41.89 5.55 -12.87
N ASP A 47 41.20 6.27 -13.76
CA ASP A 47 41.31 7.72 -13.94
C ASP A 47 40.13 8.50 -13.34
N PHE A 48 40.42 9.34 -12.34
CA PHE A 48 39.45 10.18 -11.63
C PHE A 48 39.40 11.63 -12.10
N ARG A 49 40.28 12.06 -13.01
CA ARG A 49 40.50 13.49 -13.32
C ARG A 49 39.22 14.17 -13.82
N HIS A 50 38.45 13.50 -14.68
CA HIS A 50 37.23 14.06 -15.26
C HIS A 50 36.11 14.22 -14.23
N LEU A 51 35.90 13.20 -13.38
CA LEU A 51 34.90 13.25 -12.30
C LEU A 51 35.26 14.33 -11.27
N GLN A 52 36.52 14.36 -10.82
CA GLN A 52 37.00 15.38 -9.88
C GLN A 52 36.89 16.78 -10.48
N GLY A 53 37.22 16.94 -11.77
CA GLY A 53 37.07 18.18 -12.51
C GLY A 53 35.64 18.70 -12.51
N LYS A 54 34.66 17.84 -12.81
CA LYS A 54 33.25 18.24 -12.87
C LYS A 54 32.67 18.60 -11.51
N VAL A 55 33.07 17.88 -10.45
CA VAL A 55 32.70 18.23 -9.06
C VAL A 55 33.24 19.61 -8.70
N ASN A 56 34.50 19.91 -9.03
CA ASN A 56 35.11 21.20 -8.74
C ASN A 56 34.45 22.34 -9.54
N GLU A 57 34.14 22.10 -10.82
CA GLU A 57 33.42 23.05 -11.69
C GLU A 57 32.07 23.44 -11.07
N ILE A 58 31.22 22.47 -10.73
CA ILE A 58 29.89 22.73 -10.18
C ILE A 58 29.97 23.45 -8.82
N ASN A 59 30.93 23.08 -7.97
CA ASN A 59 31.13 23.77 -6.70
C ASN A 59 31.57 25.23 -6.91
N ALA A 60 32.38 25.51 -7.92
CA ALA A 60 32.86 26.86 -8.23
C ALA A 60 31.76 27.79 -8.79
N GLU A 61 30.68 27.22 -9.33
CA GLU A 61 29.53 27.98 -9.83
C GLU A 61 28.70 28.66 -8.73
N ASN A 62 28.89 28.29 -7.45
CA ASN A 62 28.17 28.87 -6.30
C ASN A 62 26.65 28.95 -6.51
N LEU A 63 26.07 27.86 -6.99
CA LEU A 63 24.65 27.78 -7.29
C LEU A 63 23.82 27.98 -6.00
N ILE A 64 22.73 28.71 -6.13
CA ILE A 64 21.83 29.07 -5.02
C ILE A 64 20.58 28.21 -5.14
N GLN A 65 20.31 27.38 -4.14
CA GLN A 65 19.22 26.39 -4.14
C GLN A 65 17.86 27.00 -4.49
N GLU A 66 17.57 28.17 -3.91
CA GLU A 66 16.30 28.87 -4.03
C GLU A 66 16.02 29.40 -5.46
N LYS A 67 17.01 29.34 -6.36
CA LYS A 67 16.84 29.74 -7.76
C LYS A 67 16.42 28.60 -8.68
N TYR A 68 16.32 27.37 -8.17
CA TYR A 68 16.05 26.18 -8.96
C TYR A 68 14.88 25.39 -8.38
N THR A 69 14.20 24.61 -9.23
CA THR A 69 13.09 23.78 -8.76
C THR A 69 13.60 22.72 -7.79
N PRO A 70 12.85 22.37 -6.72
CA PRO A 70 13.28 21.36 -5.75
C PRO A 70 13.64 20.01 -6.38
N ASP A 71 12.89 19.58 -7.40
CA ASP A 71 13.15 18.34 -8.15
C ASP A 71 14.49 18.40 -8.90
N SER A 72 14.78 19.48 -9.63
CA SER A 72 16.04 19.58 -10.38
C SER A 72 17.25 19.82 -9.46
N TRP A 73 17.06 20.57 -8.38
CA TRP A 73 18.08 20.81 -7.37
C TRP A 73 18.47 19.54 -6.62
N SER A 74 17.47 18.78 -6.15
CA SER A 74 17.73 17.52 -5.43
C SER A 74 18.47 16.50 -6.29
N LYS A 75 18.19 16.44 -7.59
CA LYS A 75 18.95 15.62 -8.56
C LYS A 75 20.42 16.03 -8.65
N LEU A 76 20.71 17.34 -8.65
CA LEU A 76 22.09 17.85 -8.66
C LEU A 76 22.84 17.54 -7.36
N VAL A 77 22.21 17.78 -6.20
CA VAL A 77 22.81 17.47 -4.89
C VAL A 77 23.12 15.98 -4.79
N TYR A 78 22.17 15.13 -5.19
CA TYR A 78 22.34 13.68 -5.21
C TYR A 78 23.51 13.25 -6.10
N ALA A 79 23.61 13.78 -7.32
CA ALA A 79 24.69 13.44 -8.24
C ALA A 79 26.06 13.92 -7.73
N LEU A 80 26.14 15.07 -7.06
CA LEU A 80 27.36 15.58 -6.44
C LEU A 80 27.84 14.67 -5.30
N ASP A 81 26.93 14.19 -4.47
CA ASP A 81 27.28 13.30 -3.36
C ASP A 81 27.70 11.92 -3.85
N ALA A 82 27.01 11.38 -4.87
CA ALA A 82 27.41 10.14 -5.52
C ALA A 82 28.81 10.25 -6.16
N ALA A 83 29.11 11.36 -6.84
CA ALA A 83 30.43 11.63 -7.42
C ALA A 83 31.52 11.69 -6.34
N LYS A 84 31.28 12.38 -5.22
CA LYS A 84 32.22 12.45 -4.07
C LYS A 84 32.45 11.08 -3.42
N ALA A 85 31.41 10.24 -3.34
CA ALA A 85 31.52 8.89 -2.81
C ALA A 85 32.40 8.02 -3.73
N VAL A 86 32.22 8.10 -5.05
CA VAL A 86 33.06 7.37 -6.02
C VAL A 86 34.52 7.83 -5.95
N LEU A 87 34.78 9.13 -5.78
CA LEU A 87 36.13 9.68 -5.62
C LEU A 87 36.87 9.18 -4.36
N THR A 88 36.16 8.66 -3.36
CA THR A 88 36.73 8.20 -2.08
C THR A 88 36.65 6.69 -1.88
N LYS A 89 36.02 5.97 -2.82
CA LYS A 89 35.78 4.53 -2.74
C LYS A 89 37.05 3.72 -3.08
N PRO A 90 37.47 2.75 -2.25
CA PRO A 90 38.57 1.85 -2.60
C PRO A 90 38.15 0.87 -3.72
N ASN A 91 39.09 0.52 -4.60
CA ASN A 91 38.91 -0.46 -5.69
C ASN A 91 37.75 -0.13 -6.65
N VAL A 92 37.52 1.16 -6.93
CA VAL A 92 36.50 1.57 -7.91
C VAL A 92 36.95 1.20 -9.33
N THR A 93 36.00 0.86 -10.18
CA THR A 93 36.26 0.55 -11.61
C THR A 93 36.11 1.81 -12.47
N GLN A 94 36.75 1.84 -13.64
CA GLN A 94 36.61 2.97 -14.58
C GLN A 94 35.15 3.16 -15.01
N ALA A 95 34.40 2.07 -15.19
CA ALA A 95 32.97 2.12 -15.55
C ALA A 95 32.12 2.80 -14.46
N GLU A 96 32.43 2.60 -13.18
CA GLU A 96 31.74 3.29 -12.08
C GLU A 96 32.04 4.80 -12.08
N ILE A 97 33.28 5.20 -12.40
CA ILE A 97 33.65 6.62 -12.53
C ILE A 97 32.92 7.27 -13.69
N ASP A 98 32.93 6.63 -14.86
CA ASP A 98 32.30 7.15 -16.06
C ASP A 98 30.78 7.28 -15.88
N SER A 99 30.17 6.32 -15.18
CA SER A 99 28.76 6.36 -14.80
C SER A 99 28.46 7.53 -13.84
N ALA A 100 29.28 7.71 -12.79
CA ALA A 100 29.12 8.83 -11.86
C ALA A 100 29.29 10.19 -12.54
N LEU A 101 30.25 10.29 -13.47
CA LEU A 101 30.48 11.49 -14.27
C LEU A 101 29.26 11.78 -15.16
N SER A 102 28.72 10.78 -15.85
CA SER A 102 27.55 10.92 -16.71
C SER A 102 26.32 11.40 -15.92
N VAL A 103 26.06 10.80 -14.75
CA VAL A 103 24.95 11.20 -13.88
C VAL A 103 25.12 12.64 -13.39
N LEU A 104 26.33 13.05 -13.01
CA LEU A 104 26.64 14.41 -12.59
C LEU A 104 26.44 15.44 -13.69
N VAL A 105 26.86 15.12 -14.93
CA VAL A 105 26.64 15.97 -16.10
C VAL A 105 25.14 16.12 -16.38
N ILE A 106 24.38 15.02 -16.42
CA ILE A 106 22.93 15.05 -16.68
C ILE A 106 22.19 15.86 -15.61
N ALA A 107 22.53 15.66 -14.33
CA ALA A 107 21.88 16.39 -13.24
C ALA A 107 22.18 17.90 -13.30
N ARG A 108 23.41 18.27 -13.68
CA ARG A 108 23.80 19.67 -13.85
C ARG A 108 23.08 20.33 -15.03
N GLU A 109 23.00 19.64 -16.17
CA GLU A 109 22.28 20.12 -17.36
C GLU A 109 20.76 20.15 -17.14
N GLY A 110 20.25 19.25 -16.30
CA GLY A 110 18.84 19.13 -15.94
C GLY A 110 18.33 20.16 -14.93
N LEU A 111 19.17 21.11 -14.48
CA LEU A 111 18.75 22.18 -13.58
C LEU A 111 17.67 23.06 -14.23
N LYS A 112 16.52 23.18 -13.56
CA LYS A 112 15.41 24.03 -13.98
C LYS A 112 15.30 25.20 -13.03
N LYS A 113 15.29 26.42 -13.56
CA LYS A 113 15.10 27.62 -12.73
C LYS A 113 13.70 27.61 -12.12
N GLN A 114 13.59 28.06 -10.87
CA GLN A 114 12.31 28.36 -10.26
C GLN A 114 11.75 29.62 -10.95
N GLU A 115 10.58 29.52 -11.58
CA GLU A 115 9.91 30.69 -12.17
C GLU A 115 9.44 31.65 -11.05
N GLY A 116 9.33 32.94 -11.36
CA GLY A 116 9.23 34.06 -10.42
C GLY A 116 8.15 33.96 -9.32
N THR A 117 8.19 34.88 -8.36
CA THR A 117 7.31 34.93 -7.18
C THR A 117 5.86 34.57 -7.52
N VAL A 118 5.41 33.39 -7.09
CA VAL A 118 4.07 32.89 -7.32
C VAL A 118 3.06 33.79 -6.62
N ASP A 119 2.07 34.28 -7.36
CA ASP A 119 1.05 35.18 -6.84
C ASP A 119 -0.05 34.37 -6.13
N LYS A 120 -0.07 34.48 -4.79
CA LYS A 120 -1.04 33.81 -3.91
C LYS A 120 -2.17 34.71 -3.45
N SER A 121 -2.14 35.99 -3.83
CA SER A 121 -3.04 37.02 -3.27
C SER A 121 -4.52 36.65 -3.43
N LYS A 122 -4.92 36.16 -4.61
CA LYS A 122 -6.32 35.78 -4.89
C LYS A 122 -6.81 34.61 -4.04
N LEU A 123 -5.97 33.60 -3.81
CA LEU A 123 -6.31 32.46 -2.95
C LEU A 123 -6.46 32.91 -1.50
N GLN A 124 -5.52 33.75 -1.03
CA GLN A 124 -5.55 34.31 0.30
C GLN A 124 -6.82 35.14 0.53
N THR A 125 -7.14 36.07 -0.38
CA THR A 125 -8.37 36.86 -0.32
C THR A 125 -9.61 35.97 -0.24
N LYS A 126 -9.67 34.87 -1.01
CA LYS A 126 -10.85 34.00 -0.99
C LYS A 126 -11.04 33.25 0.32
N VAL A 127 -9.95 32.82 0.93
CA VAL A 127 -9.97 32.20 2.26
C VAL A 127 -10.45 33.20 3.32
N GLU A 128 -9.95 34.44 3.26
CA GLU A 128 -10.36 35.53 4.16
C GLU A 128 -11.84 35.90 3.96
N GLU A 129 -12.33 35.98 2.72
CA GLU A 129 -13.75 36.18 2.40
C GLU A 129 -14.65 35.12 3.07
N ILE A 130 -14.32 33.84 2.92
CA ILE A 130 -15.13 32.75 3.49
C ILE A 130 -15.09 32.80 5.03
N ALA A 131 -13.95 33.18 5.61
CA ALA A 131 -13.82 33.30 7.06
C ALA A 131 -14.72 34.40 7.65
N VAL A 132 -14.91 35.53 6.94
CA VAL A 132 -15.76 36.63 7.42
C VAL A 132 -17.26 36.37 7.25
N GLU A 133 -17.65 35.40 6.43
CA GLU A 133 -19.06 35.02 6.24
C GLU A 133 -19.68 34.31 7.46
N LYS A 134 -18.86 33.84 8.43
CA LYS A 134 -19.30 33.22 9.70
C LYS A 134 -20.29 32.07 9.52
N LEU A 135 -20.14 31.32 8.44
CA LEU A 135 -20.98 30.17 8.12
C LEU A 135 -21.00 29.17 9.28
N GLN A 136 -22.16 28.59 9.58
CA GLN A 136 -22.31 27.58 10.63
C GLN A 136 -22.64 26.23 10.00
N GLU A 137 -22.01 25.18 10.50
CA GLU A 137 -22.20 23.80 10.01
C GLU A 137 -23.68 23.39 9.96
N LYS A 138 -24.43 23.73 11.01
CA LYS A 138 -25.86 23.44 11.16
C LYS A 138 -26.78 24.05 10.08
N ASP A 139 -26.29 24.99 9.28
CA ASP A 139 -27.10 25.66 8.26
C ASP A 139 -27.01 24.92 6.91
N TYR A 140 -26.14 23.90 6.80
CA TYR A 140 -25.78 23.24 5.55
C TYR A 140 -25.78 21.72 5.65
N THR A 141 -25.96 21.05 4.50
CA THR A 141 -25.84 19.58 4.46
C THR A 141 -24.42 19.14 4.82
N ARG A 142 -24.28 18.05 5.58
CA ARG A 142 -22.98 17.48 5.98
C ARG A 142 -22.02 17.28 4.81
N ALA A 143 -22.53 16.78 3.68
CA ALA A 143 -21.70 16.52 2.50
C ALA A 143 -21.15 17.81 1.88
N SER A 144 -21.98 18.83 1.67
CA SER A 144 -21.52 20.11 1.10
C SER A 144 -20.63 20.88 2.07
N TRP A 145 -20.94 20.82 3.37
CA TRP A 145 -20.13 21.44 4.42
C TRP A 145 -18.74 20.83 4.51
N LYS A 146 -18.66 19.49 4.53
CA LYS A 146 -17.39 18.76 4.59
C LYS A 146 -16.52 19.02 3.37
N GLU A 147 -17.12 19.14 2.19
CA GLU A 147 -16.40 19.49 0.97
C GLU A 147 -15.78 20.90 1.06
N LEU A 148 -16.53 21.90 1.56
CA LEU A 148 -15.98 23.24 1.81
C LEU A 148 -14.82 23.23 2.81
N GLN A 149 -14.95 22.49 3.92
CA GLN A 149 -13.88 22.34 4.92
C GLN A 149 -12.60 21.74 4.30
N ASN A 150 -12.74 20.66 3.52
CA ASN A 150 -11.61 20.01 2.86
C ASN A 150 -10.91 20.95 1.87
N ARG A 151 -11.65 21.81 1.16
CA ARG A 151 -11.07 22.80 0.23
C ARG A 151 -10.39 23.96 0.94
N LEU A 152 -10.94 24.42 2.08
CA LEU A 152 -10.28 25.43 2.91
C LEU A 152 -8.94 24.91 3.46
N GLU A 153 -8.90 23.68 3.95
CA GLU A 153 -7.67 23.04 4.42
C GLU A 153 -6.62 22.96 3.30
N GLN A 154 -7.01 22.50 2.11
CA GLN A 154 -6.13 22.47 0.93
C GLN A 154 -5.63 23.87 0.52
N ALA A 155 -6.48 24.89 0.62
CA ALA A 155 -6.10 26.26 0.34
C ALA A 155 -5.03 26.77 1.32
N TYR A 156 -5.18 26.50 2.63
CA TYR A 156 -4.16 26.85 3.63
C TYR A 156 -2.83 26.13 3.38
N PHE A 157 -2.85 24.83 3.08
CA PHE A 157 -1.63 24.09 2.72
C PHE A 157 -0.89 24.72 1.53
N VAL A 158 -1.61 25.15 0.50
CA VAL A 158 -1.02 25.80 -0.67
C VAL A 158 -0.52 27.22 -0.36
N LEU A 159 -1.18 27.95 0.53
CA LEU A 159 -0.73 29.26 1.01
C LEU A 159 0.58 29.13 1.81
N ASP A 160 0.68 28.13 2.68
CA ASP A 160 1.84 27.90 3.55
C ASP A 160 3.04 27.29 2.81
N ASP A 161 2.84 26.62 1.66
CA ASP A 161 3.93 26.00 0.91
C ASP A 161 4.78 27.03 0.14
N PRO A 162 6.04 27.31 0.53
CA PRO A 162 6.89 28.29 -0.15
C PRO A 162 7.29 27.86 -1.59
N HIS A 163 7.00 26.62 -1.97
CA HIS A 163 7.34 26.04 -3.28
C HIS A 163 6.12 25.77 -4.18
N ALA A 164 4.91 26.14 -3.75
CA ALA A 164 3.70 25.98 -4.55
C ALA A 164 3.84 26.68 -5.92
N SER A 165 3.52 25.99 -7.02
CA SER A 165 3.51 26.58 -8.36
C SER A 165 2.23 27.39 -8.61
N GLN A 166 2.27 28.33 -9.57
CA GLN A 166 1.08 29.13 -9.92
C GLN A 166 -0.12 28.26 -10.30
N LEU A 167 0.11 27.16 -11.03
CA LEU A 167 -0.95 26.20 -11.37
C LEU A 167 -1.61 25.58 -10.13
N VAL A 168 -0.82 25.25 -9.09
CA VAL A 168 -1.36 24.68 -7.84
C VAL A 168 -2.20 25.71 -7.10
N VAL A 169 -1.76 26.96 -7.08
CA VAL A 169 -2.51 28.09 -6.50
C VAL A 169 -3.83 28.30 -7.24
N ASP A 170 -3.80 28.33 -8.57
CA ASP A 170 -4.98 28.55 -9.42
C ASP A 170 -6.01 27.42 -9.24
N VAL A 171 -5.57 26.17 -9.20
CA VAL A 171 -6.44 24.99 -8.97
C VAL A 171 -7.04 24.99 -7.57
N ALA A 172 -6.28 25.38 -6.55
CA ALA A 172 -6.79 25.49 -5.18
C ALA A 172 -7.88 26.57 -5.09
N LEU A 173 -7.67 27.72 -5.73
CA LEU A 173 -8.64 28.80 -5.81
C LEU A 173 -9.93 28.36 -6.51
N GLU A 174 -9.83 27.72 -7.68
CA GLU A 174 -11.00 27.24 -8.44
C GLU A 174 -11.85 26.27 -7.62
N LYS A 175 -11.20 25.28 -6.96
CA LYS A 175 -11.89 24.28 -6.15
C LYS A 175 -12.55 24.89 -4.92
N LEU A 176 -11.90 25.86 -4.27
CA LEU A 176 -12.45 26.56 -3.11
C LEU A 176 -13.69 27.39 -3.51
N ILE A 177 -13.62 28.12 -4.62
CA ILE A 177 -14.76 28.86 -5.18
C ILE A 177 -15.93 27.92 -5.42
N LYS A 178 -15.68 26.79 -6.09
CA LYS A 178 -16.72 25.82 -6.43
C LYS A 178 -17.35 25.20 -5.18
N ALA A 179 -16.55 24.76 -4.21
CA ALA A 179 -17.08 24.18 -2.97
C ALA A 179 -17.94 25.18 -2.17
N ARG A 180 -17.59 26.47 -2.21
CA ARG A 180 -18.40 27.51 -1.59
C ARG A 180 -19.73 27.74 -2.31
N GLN A 181 -19.74 27.69 -3.64
CA GLN A 181 -20.95 27.82 -4.48
C GLN A 181 -21.88 26.60 -4.33
N ASP A 182 -21.31 25.41 -4.18
CA ASP A 182 -22.04 24.14 -4.09
C ASP A 182 -22.57 23.85 -2.67
N LEU A 183 -22.48 24.80 -1.74
CA LEU A 183 -23.10 24.69 -0.42
C LEU A 183 -24.62 24.55 -0.55
N LYS A 184 -25.18 23.51 0.09
CA LYS A 184 -26.61 23.22 0.11
C LYS A 184 -27.18 23.48 1.50
N SER A 185 -28.23 24.28 1.60
CA SER A 185 -28.89 24.58 2.87
C SER A 185 -29.57 23.35 3.47
N GLN A 186 -29.55 23.27 4.80
CA GLN A 186 -30.27 22.26 5.56
C GLN A 186 -31.74 22.68 5.68
N ASP A 187 -32.60 22.23 4.76
CA ASP A 187 -34.04 22.52 4.80
C ASP A 187 -34.78 21.43 5.61
N ASP A 188 -35.25 21.79 6.81
CA ASP A 188 -35.94 20.91 7.78
C ASP A 188 -37.19 20.19 7.22
N ALA A 189 -37.77 20.68 6.12
CA ALA A 189 -39.07 20.24 5.62
C ALA A 189 -39.05 18.95 4.76
N VAL A 190 -37.90 18.55 4.23
CA VAL A 190 -37.81 17.36 3.34
C VAL A 190 -37.32 16.14 4.11
N TYR A 191 -36.50 16.36 5.13
CA TYR A 191 -35.68 15.28 5.66
C TYR A 191 -36.39 14.38 6.68
N LYS A 192 -37.02 14.96 7.70
CA LYS A 192 -37.85 14.21 8.66
C LYS A 192 -39.22 13.81 8.10
N ARG A 193 -39.55 14.25 6.87
CA ARG A 193 -40.87 14.04 6.26
C ARG A 193 -41.16 12.57 6.01
N GLU A 194 -40.19 11.80 5.52
CA GLU A 194 -40.38 10.37 5.24
C GLU A 194 -40.50 9.55 6.52
N LEU A 195 -39.67 9.85 7.53
CA LEU A 195 -39.73 9.22 8.84
C LEU A 195 -41.08 9.51 9.53
N ARG A 196 -41.49 10.78 9.57
CA ARG A 196 -42.79 11.19 10.14
C ARG A 196 -43.97 10.62 9.35
N ALA A 197 -43.88 10.53 8.03
CA ALA A 197 -44.92 9.89 7.22
C ALA A 197 -45.04 8.40 7.54
N LYS A 198 -43.90 7.69 7.70
CA LYS A 198 -43.91 6.26 8.01
C LYS A 198 -44.38 5.97 9.44
N ALA A 199 -43.96 6.76 10.43
CA ALA A 199 -44.42 6.62 11.82
C ALA A 199 -45.94 6.79 11.90
N ARG A 200 -46.49 7.82 11.26
CA ARG A 200 -47.95 8.03 11.18
C ARG A 200 -48.68 6.93 10.43
N GLU A 201 -48.14 6.45 9.30
CA GLU A 201 -48.73 5.33 8.56
C GLU A 201 -48.92 4.09 9.44
N ILE A 202 -47.99 3.85 10.37
CA ILE A 202 -48.00 2.71 11.29
C ILE A 202 -49.02 2.92 12.42
N GLU A 203 -49.04 4.11 13.02
CA GLU A 203 -50.03 4.48 14.05
C GLU A 203 -51.47 4.45 13.49
N ASP A 204 -51.66 4.91 12.25
CA ASP A 204 -52.98 4.95 11.59
C ASP A 204 -53.51 3.55 11.20
N LYS A 205 -52.69 2.49 11.31
CA LYS A 205 -53.09 1.12 10.94
C LYS A 205 -53.91 0.41 12.01
N ASP A 206 -54.02 1.00 13.20
CA ASP A 206 -54.82 0.49 14.33
C ASP A 206 -54.54 -1.01 14.58
N LEU A 207 -53.24 -1.35 14.64
CA LEU A 207 -52.80 -2.72 14.90
C LEU A 207 -53.11 -3.10 16.35
N ASP A 208 -53.60 -4.33 16.56
CA ASP A 208 -53.79 -4.89 17.89
C ASP A 208 -52.54 -5.67 18.33
N GLU A 209 -52.04 -5.41 19.54
CA GLU A 209 -50.90 -6.14 20.11
C GLU A 209 -51.17 -7.65 20.17
N ASP A 210 -52.41 -8.03 20.44
CA ASP A 210 -52.81 -9.43 20.63
C ASP A 210 -52.77 -10.25 19.33
N ASP A 211 -52.74 -9.60 18.16
CA ASP A 211 -52.62 -10.26 16.85
C ASP A 211 -51.18 -10.71 16.53
N TYR A 212 -50.18 -10.24 17.30
CA TYR A 212 -48.76 -10.43 16.98
C TYR A 212 -47.96 -11.05 18.14
N THR A 213 -46.84 -11.70 17.80
CA THR A 213 -45.96 -12.22 18.85
C THR A 213 -45.41 -11.07 19.68
N ARG A 214 -45.35 -11.26 21.01
CA ARG A 214 -44.79 -10.27 21.95
C ARG A 214 -43.38 -9.79 21.59
N SER A 215 -42.59 -10.66 20.95
CA SER A 215 -41.22 -10.35 20.52
C SER A 215 -41.17 -9.45 19.28
N SER A 216 -42.03 -9.69 18.29
CA SER A 216 -42.10 -8.84 17.09
C SER A 216 -42.78 -7.51 17.38
N TRP A 217 -43.79 -7.50 18.24
CA TRP A 217 -44.49 -6.29 18.68
C TRP A 217 -43.56 -5.31 19.41
N ARG A 218 -42.82 -5.80 20.41
CA ARG A 218 -41.86 -4.97 21.17
C ARG A 218 -40.81 -4.31 20.26
N LYS A 219 -40.37 -5.00 19.20
CA LYS A 219 -39.40 -4.42 18.24
C LYS A 219 -40.01 -3.30 17.40
N LEU A 220 -41.31 -3.35 17.12
CA LEU A 220 -42.03 -2.27 16.44
C LEU A 220 -42.22 -1.08 17.38
N GLU A 221 -42.57 -1.33 18.64
CA GLU A 221 -42.67 -0.31 19.69
C GLU A 221 -41.34 0.43 19.90
N ASP A 222 -40.25 -0.30 20.13
CA ASP A 222 -38.90 0.27 20.29
C ASP A 222 -38.49 1.11 19.06
N ALA A 223 -38.88 0.69 17.84
CA ALA A 223 -38.55 1.41 16.60
C ALA A 223 -39.43 2.65 16.36
N LEU A 224 -40.68 2.65 16.83
CA LEU A 224 -41.58 3.81 16.81
C LEU A 224 -41.12 4.87 17.80
N GLU A 225 -40.72 4.47 19.01
CA GLU A 225 -40.16 5.36 20.03
C GLU A 225 -38.90 6.06 19.49
N HIS A 226 -37.94 5.30 18.96
CA HIS A 226 -36.73 5.86 18.34
C HIS A 226 -37.04 6.81 17.18
N ALA A 227 -38.03 6.48 16.34
CA ALA A 227 -38.45 7.36 15.25
C ALA A 227 -38.97 8.70 15.74
N TRP A 228 -39.79 8.72 16.79
CA TRP A 228 -40.33 9.95 17.36
C TRP A 228 -39.27 10.77 18.10
N ASP A 229 -38.38 10.13 18.87
CA ASP A 229 -37.25 10.81 19.51
C ASP A 229 -36.39 11.59 18.49
N VAL A 230 -36.08 10.93 17.36
CA VAL A 230 -35.30 11.54 16.28
C VAL A 230 -36.10 12.62 15.52
N ILE A 231 -37.42 12.46 15.38
CA ILE A 231 -38.29 13.48 14.80
C ILE A 231 -38.31 14.74 15.69
N ASP A 232 -38.37 14.58 16.99
CA ASP A 232 -38.54 15.66 17.97
C ASP A 232 -37.23 16.32 18.39
N ASP A 233 -36.08 15.66 18.18
CA ASP A 233 -34.75 16.26 18.44
C ASP A 233 -34.41 17.35 17.41
N PRO A 234 -34.28 18.64 17.80
CA PRO A 234 -33.90 19.73 16.90
C PRO A 234 -32.47 19.64 16.36
N HIS A 235 -31.66 18.71 16.89
CA HIS A 235 -30.27 18.46 16.50
C HIS A 235 -30.04 17.11 15.83
N ALA A 236 -31.10 16.33 15.59
CA ALA A 236 -31.02 15.04 14.92
C ALA A 236 -30.25 15.12 13.61
N THR A 237 -29.24 14.27 13.49
CA THR A 237 -28.40 14.15 12.30
C THR A 237 -29.11 13.40 11.18
N GLN A 238 -28.55 13.53 9.97
CA GLN A 238 -28.95 12.70 8.83
C GLN A 238 -28.87 11.20 9.17
N SER A 239 -27.74 10.71 9.71
CA SER A 239 -27.63 9.28 10.00
C SER A 239 -28.74 8.78 10.92
N GLU A 240 -29.07 9.54 11.97
CA GLU A 240 -30.07 9.14 12.96
C GLU A 240 -31.48 9.03 12.37
N VAL A 241 -31.88 9.95 11.49
CA VAL A 241 -33.18 9.86 10.80
C VAL A 241 -33.21 8.72 9.77
N ASP A 242 -32.10 8.45 9.05
CA ASP A 242 -32.01 7.33 8.10
C ASP A 242 -32.03 5.97 8.83
N ASP A 243 -31.32 5.88 9.96
CA ASP A 243 -31.27 4.70 10.84
C ASP A 243 -32.64 4.45 11.47
N ALA A 244 -33.28 5.48 12.02
CA ALA A 244 -34.64 5.37 12.57
C ALA A 244 -35.67 4.95 11.50
N LEU A 245 -35.56 5.47 10.27
CA LEU A 245 -36.43 5.07 9.15
C LEU A 245 -36.19 3.61 8.73
N TYR A 246 -34.94 3.17 8.71
CA TYR A 246 -34.58 1.79 8.41
C TYR A 246 -35.13 0.83 9.48
N ASP A 247 -34.90 1.13 10.76
CA ASP A 247 -35.36 0.32 11.88
C ASP A 247 -36.88 0.21 11.91
N LEU A 248 -37.58 1.34 11.73
CA LEU A 248 -39.04 1.39 11.67
C LEU A 248 -39.61 0.55 10.51
N ARG A 249 -39.05 0.68 9.30
CA ARG A 249 -39.46 -0.13 8.13
C ARG A 249 -39.18 -1.62 8.34
N LYS A 250 -38.05 -1.94 8.95
CA LYS A 250 -37.63 -3.32 9.23
C LYS A 250 -38.52 -3.98 10.28
N ALA A 251 -38.82 -3.28 11.37
CA ALA A 251 -39.71 -3.78 12.42
C ALA A 251 -41.13 -4.01 11.87
N TRP A 252 -41.66 -3.04 11.11
CA TRP A 252 -42.96 -3.18 10.44
C TRP A 252 -43.04 -4.40 9.51
N ARG A 253 -42.01 -4.65 8.68
CA ARG A 253 -41.99 -5.80 7.76
C ARG A 253 -41.87 -7.15 8.50
N ASN A 254 -41.29 -7.14 9.69
CA ASN A 254 -40.97 -8.36 10.46
C ASN A 254 -41.94 -8.55 11.64
N LEU A 255 -43.15 -7.98 11.58
CA LEU A 255 -44.24 -8.38 12.44
C LEU A 255 -44.57 -9.86 12.19
N GLU A 256 -44.67 -10.64 13.26
CA GLU A 256 -44.98 -12.06 13.22
C GLU A 256 -46.36 -12.27 13.85
N ASP A 257 -47.31 -12.84 13.12
CA ASP A 257 -48.66 -13.14 13.61
C ASP A 257 -48.59 -14.14 14.78
N ASP A 258 -49.42 -13.92 15.79
CA ASP A 258 -49.59 -14.87 16.89
C ASP A 258 -50.64 -15.92 16.52
N ASP A 259 -50.20 -17.04 15.94
CA ASP A 259 -51.05 -18.18 15.54
C ASP A 259 -51.67 -18.94 16.75
N ARG A 260 -52.14 -18.23 17.79
CA ARG A 260 -52.84 -18.79 18.95
C ARG A 260 -54.33 -19.05 18.73
N ASP A 261 -54.92 -18.64 17.58
CA ASP A 261 -56.35 -18.91 17.32
C ASP A 261 -56.72 -19.30 15.87
N ARG A 262 -55.96 -20.22 15.25
CA ARG A 262 -56.45 -21.01 14.09
C ARG A 262 -56.66 -22.50 14.41
N GLY A 263 -56.82 -22.82 15.69
CA GLY A 263 -56.95 -24.20 16.18
C GLY A 263 -58.35 -24.61 16.65
N ARG A 264 -59.37 -23.76 16.46
CA ARG A 264 -60.76 -24.07 16.84
C ARG A 264 -61.67 -24.22 15.63
N ASP A 265 -61.26 -25.01 14.65
CA ASP A 265 -62.21 -25.80 13.86
C ASP A 265 -61.51 -26.89 13.04
N ARG A 266 -61.95 -28.13 13.29
CA ARG A 266 -61.65 -29.39 12.56
C ARG A 266 -60.49 -30.24 13.07
N ASP A 267 -60.72 -30.82 14.24
CA ASP A 267 -60.45 -32.23 14.46
C ASP A 267 -61.08 -33.10 13.37
N LYS A 268 -60.23 -33.77 12.58
CA LYS A 268 -60.37 -35.14 12.03
C LYS A 268 -59.37 -35.27 10.87
N ASP A 269 -58.17 -35.79 11.11
CA ASP A 269 -58.01 -37.23 11.12
C ASP A 269 -56.62 -37.64 11.62
N SER A 270 -56.61 -38.85 12.11
CA SER A 270 -55.65 -39.52 12.94
C SER A 270 -54.44 -40.12 12.19
N ARG A 271 -53.28 -40.14 12.86
CA ARG A 271 -52.35 -41.29 13.08
C ARG A 271 -50.91 -41.22 12.53
N LYS A 272 -49.99 -41.35 13.51
CA LYS A 272 -48.77 -42.20 13.62
C LYS A 272 -47.55 -41.82 12.76
N GLY A 273 -46.30 -41.84 13.25
CA GLY A 273 -45.68 -42.24 14.51
C GLY A 273 -44.17 -41.85 14.50
N SER A 274 -43.58 -41.45 15.64
CA SER A 274 -42.48 -42.13 16.38
C SER A 274 -41.49 -42.92 15.52
N TYR A 275 -40.16 -42.72 15.55
CA TYR A 275 -39.24 -43.02 16.67
C TYR A 275 -37.86 -42.32 16.57
N ASN A 276 -37.10 -42.52 17.65
CA ASN A 276 -35.89 -41.88 18.16
C ASN A 276 -34.56 -42.56 17.74
N THR A 277 -33.45 -41.80 17.84
CA THR A 277 -32.05 -42.15 18.23
C THR A 277 -30.97 -42.77 17.27
N PRO A 278 -29.65 -42.51 17.53
CA PRO A 278 -28.51 -42.55 16.57
C PRO A 278 -27.43 -43.63 16.86
N THR A 279 -26.45 -43.85 15.96
CA THR A 279 -25.18 -44.57 16.29
C THR A 279 -24.00 -44.25 15.34
N THR A 280 -22.80 -44.10 15.93
CA THR A 280 -21.45 -43.97 15.34
C THR A 280 -20.69 -45.29 15.38
N ILE A 281 -19.87 -45.68 14.38
CA ILE A 281 -18.76 -46.68 14.54
C ILE A 281 -17.56 -46.38 13.60
N PHE A 282 -16.35 -46.59 14.14
CA PHE A 282 -14.97 -46.48 13.61
C PHE A 282 -14.48 -47.71 12.80
N PHE A 283 -13.40 -47.59 11.99
CA PHE A 283 -12.44 -48.69 11.73
C PHE A 283 -11.04 -48.21 11.25
N THR A 284 -9.99 -48.96 11.62
CA THR A 284 -8.53 -48.62 11.62
C THR A 284 -7.63 -49.70 10.98
N GLY A 285 -6.44 -49.31 10.48
CA GLY A 285 -5.23 -50.15 10.26
C GLY A 285 -4.94 -50.56 8.80
N GLY A 286 -3.71 -50.65 8.23
CA GLY A 286 -2.30 -50.53 8.67
C GLY A 286 -1.32 -50.64 7.45
N SER A 287 -0.02 -50.36 7.66
CA SER A 287 1.14 -50.31 6.68
C SER A 287 2.05 -51.57 6.81
N PRO A 288 3.30 -51.77 6.26
CA PRO A 288 4.17 -51.08 5.24
C PRO A 288 5.04 -52.04 4.33
N THR A 289 6.09 -51.49 3.65
CA THR A 289 7.32 -52.04 2.97
C THR A 289 7.35 -51.87 1.43
N ASP A 290 8.41 -51.41 0.73
CA ASP A 290 9.87 -51.54 0.95
C ASP A 290 10.73 -50.40 0.31
N LYS A 291 12.01 -50.29 0.73
CA LYS A 291 12.96 -49.16 0.54
C LYS A 291 13.72 -49.11 -0.80
N LYS A 292 14.01 -47.89 -1.30
CA LYS A 292 15.34 -47.54 -1.86
C LYS A 292 15.68 -46.07 -1.61
N VAL A 293 16.87 -45.84 -1.07
CA VAL A 293 17.38 -44.55 -0.58
C VAL A 293 18.02 -43.74 -1.70
N VAL A 294 17.54 -42.51 -1.93
CA VAL A 294 18.29 -41.35 -2.46
C VAL A 294 17.67 -40.08 -1.84
N LEU A 295 18.45 -39.17 -1.24
CA LEU A 295 17.97 -37.87 -0.72
C LEU A 295 18.94 -36.74 -1.09
N PRO A 296 18.50 -35.47 -1.28
CA PRO A 296 17.11 -34.99 -1.38
C PRO A 296 16.85 -34.05 -2.58
N ALA A 297 15.77 -34.29 -3.32
CA ALA A 297 15.00 -33.20 -3.90
C ALA A 297 13.89 -32.88 -2.89
N THR A 298 13.95 -31.72 -2.26
CA THR A 298 12.92 -31.25 -1.34
C THR A 298 11.58 -31.19 -2.05
N ASN A 299 10.74 -32.19 -1.77
CA ASN A 299 9.35 -32.24 -2.18
C ASN A 299 8.57 -31.24 -1.32
N ILE A 300 8.47 -30.00 -1.80
CA ILE A 300 7.60 -28.99 -1.21
C ILE A 300 6.17 -29.42 -1.54
N LYS A 301 5.42 -29.89 -0.54
CA LYS A 301 3.97 -30.08 -0.65
C LYS A 301 3.37 -28.76 -1.16
N SER A 302 2.93 -28.73 -2.42
CA SER A 302 2.36 -27.52 -3.03
C SER A 302 1.05 -27.18 -2.32
N LYS A 303 1.05 -26.07 -1.61
CA LYS A 303 -0.13 -25.42 -1.04
C LYS A 303 -1.15 -25.18 -2.18
N SER A 304 -2.44 -25.44 -1.92
CA SER A 304 -3.65 -25.19 -2.75
C SER A 304 -3.39 -24.60 -4.15
N GLN A 305 -3.50 -25.41 -5.21
CA GLN A 305 -3.32 -24.98 -6.62
C GLN A 305 -4.48 -24.15 -7.18
N ARG A 306 -5.48 -23.78 -6.37
CA ARG A 306 -6.62 -22.97 -6.80
C ARG A 306 -6.14 -21.56 -7.17
N GLY A 307 -6.64 -20.99 -8.25
CA GLY A 307 -6.33 -19.62 -8.66
C GLY A 307 -6.95 -18.61 -7.70
N TYR A 308 -6.27 -17.48 -7.55
CA TYR A 308 -6.63 -16.43 -6.60
C TYR A 308 -7.10 -15.13 -7.28
N ILE A 309 -7.00 -15.06 -8.61
CA ILE A 309 -7.42 -13.90 -9.38
C ILE A 309 -8.24 -14.32 -10.62
N ASN A 310 -9.34 -13.58 -10.84
CA ASN A 310 -10.19 -13.73 -12.01
C ASN A 310 -10.07 -12.48 -12.92
N GLY A 311 -10.46 -12.64 -14.19
CA GLY A 311 -10.65 -11.55 -15.13
C GLY A 311 -11.99 -10.82 -14.93
N TYR A 312 -12.32 -9.96 -15.87
CA TYR A 312 -13.53 -9.13 -15.86
C TYR A 312 -14.71 -9.82 -16.55
N PRO A 313 -15.95 -9.31 -16.36
CA PRO A 313 -17.14 -9.87 -17.00
C PRO A 313 -17.09 -9.89 -18.54
N ASP A 314 -16.26 -9.04 -19.15
CA ASP A 314 -16.01 -9.00 -20.60
C ASP A 314 -15.07 -10.12 -21.10
N GLY A 315 -14.57 -10.97 -20.20
CA GLY A 315 -13.67 -12.08 -20.51
C GLY A 315 -12.19 -11.70 -20.60
N THR A 316 -11.83 -10.45 -20.30
CA THR A 316 -10.43 -9.97 -20.33
C THR A 316 -9.75 -10.05 -18.96
N PHE A 317 -8.41 -10.10 -18.95
CA PHE A 317 -7.63 -10.01 -17.72
C PHE A 317 -7.22 -8.57 -17.36
N GLN A 318 -6.97 -7.73 -18.36
CA GLN A 318 -6.47 -6.36 -18.29
C GLN A 318 -5.13 -6.25 -17.53
N PRO A 319 -4.02 -6.80 -18.07
CA PRO A 319 -2.75 -6.94 -17.36
C PRO A 319 -2.14 -5.61 -16.90
N ASP A 320 -2.33 -4.54 -17.68
CA ASP A 320 -1.77 -3.21 -17.40
C ASP A 320 -2.69 -2.31 -16.57
N ARG A 321 -3.94 -2.74 -16.30
CA ARG A 321 -4.85 -1.99 -15.43
C ARG A 321 -4.32 -2.04 -13.99
N THR A 322 -4.40 -0.90 -13.30
CA THR A 322 -4.01 -0.82 -11.89
C THR A 322 -5.01 -1.56 -10.99
N VAL A 323 -4.51 -2.09 -9.89
CA VAL A 323 -5.30 -2.84 -8.90
C VAL A 323 -5.80 -1.91 -7.83
N THR A 324 -7.11 -1.92 -7.55
CA THR A 324 -7.67 -1.17 -6.43
C THR A 324 -7.42 -1.87 -5.10
N ARG A 325 -7.48 -1.12 -4.00
CA ARG A 325 -7.33 -1.69 -2.64
C ARG A 325 -8.41 -2.73 -2.34
N ALA A 326 -9.64 -2.55 -2.83
CA ALA A 326 -10.70 -3.55 -2.73
C ALA A 326 -10.38 -4.84 -3.50
N GLU A 327 -9.90 -4.70 -4.74
CA GLU A 327 -9.46 -5.84 -5.55
C GLU A 327 -8.29 -6.59 -4.91
N MET A 328 -7.32 -5.88 -4.33
CA MET A 328 -6.23 -6.50 -3.60
C MET A 328 -6.75 -7.28 -2.38
N ALA A 329 -7.68 -6.73 -1.60
CA ALA A 329 -8.25 -7.44 -0.45
C ALA A 329 -8.90 -8.77 -0.87
N ALA A 330 -9.66 -8.77 -1.98
CA ALA A 330 -10.24 -9.97 -2.57
C ALA A 330 -9.16 -10.98 -3.03
N ILE A 331 -8.10 -10.49 -3.69
CA ILE A 331 -6.96 -11.32 -4.10
C ILE A 331 -6.28 -11.98 -2.91
N LEU A 332 -5.99 -11.23 -1.84
CA LEU A 332 -5.34 -11.75 -0.63
C LEU A 332 -6.19 -12.82 0.07
N LEU A 333 -7.51 -12.63 0.11
CA LEU A 333 -8.44 -13.60 0.65
C LEU A 333 -8.44 -14.89 -0.18
N ASN A 334 -8.59 -14.77 -1.51
CA ASN A 334 -8.61 -15.92 -2.41
C ASN A 334 -7.26 -16.67 -2.45
N ALA A 335 -6.15 -15.95 -2.23
CA ALA A 335 -4.81 -16.52 -2.13
C ALA A 335 -4.53 -17.21 -0.79
N GLU A 336 -5.53 -17.28 0.12
CA GLU A 336 -5.39 -17.84 1.46
C GLU A 336 -4.25 -17.18 2.25
N MET A 337 -4.01 -15.90 1.99
CA MET A 337 -3.05 -15.07 2.75
C MET A 337 -3.71 -14.46 3.99
N VAL A 338 -5.04 -14.46 4.01
CA VAL A 338 -5.90 -13.98 5.06
C VAL A 338 -6.79 -15.15 5.49
N SER A 339 -6.92 -15.38 6.80
CA SER A 339 -7.82 -16.41 7.33
C SER A 339 -9.22 -15.85 7.52
N GLN A 340 -10.25 -16.67 7.25
CA GLN A 340 -11.65 -16.32 7.52
C GLN A 340 -11.89 -16.24 9.03
N SER A 341 -11.65 -15.06 9.59
CA SER A 341 -12.02 -14.76 10.97
C SER A 341 -13.45 -14.24 11.01
N SER A 342 -14.27 -14.81 11.89
CA SER A 342 -15.67 -14.41 12.14
C SER A 342 -15.80 -13.08 12.91
N ALA A 343 -14.68 -12.43 13.24
CA ALA A 343 -14.66 -11.18 13.99
C ALA A 343 -14.71 -9.99 13.01
N ASN A 344 -15.88 -9.35 12.91
CA ASN A 344 -16.05 -8.03 12.27
C ASN A 344 -15.34 -6.94 13.12
N LYS A 345 -14.01 -6.93 13.14
CA LYS A 345 -13.22 -5.80 13.63
C LYS A 345 -12.89 -4.88 12.46
N GLY A 346 -13.38 -3.64 12.54
CA GLY A 346 -13.04 -2.56 11.60
C GLY A 346 -14.06 -2.40 10.49
N ARG A 347 -15.20 -1.76 10.80
CA ARG A 347 -16.07 -1.17 9.77
C ARG A 347 -15.43 0.13 9.30
N PHE A 348 -15.41 0.31 7.99
CA PHE A 348 -14.89 1.51 7.34
C PHE A 348 -16.07 2.32 6.81
N PHE A 349 -16.04 3.63 7.03
CA PHE A 349 -17.19 4.50 6.70
C PHE A 349 -17.51 4.58 5.20
N ASP A 350 -16.52 4.28 4.36
CA ASP A 350 -16.61 4.31 2.90
C ASP A 350 -16.79 2.91 2.27
N VAL A 351 -17.09 1.90 3.09
CA VAL A 351 -17.38 0.53 2.64
C VAL A 351 -18.78 0.16 3.10
N ALA A 352 -19.74 0.23 2.19
CA ALA A 352 -21.12 -0.17 2.46
C ALA A 352 -21.24 -1.67 2.77
N ASP A 353 -22.20 -2.06 3.60
CA ASP A 353 -22.43 -3.47 3.98
C ASP A 353 -22.75 -4.38 2.78
N ASN A 354 -23.29 -3.82 1.71
CA ASN A 354 -23.60 -4.53 0.47
C ASN A 354 -22.50 -4.39 -0.60
N TYR A 355 -21.37 -3.75 -0.28
CA TYR A 355 -20.26 -3.62 -1.22
C TYR A 355 -19.65 -4.99 -1.51
N TRP A 356 -19.41 -5.31 -2.78
CA TRP A 356 -18.97 -6.66 -3.19
C TRP A 356 -17.68 -7.14 -2.48
N ALA A 357 -16.79 -6.22 -2.12
CA ALA A 357 -15.54 -6.49 -1.44
C ALA A 357 -15.59 -6.25 0.08
N VAL A 358 -16.77 -6.02 0.66
CA VAL A 358 -16.92 -5.78 2.11
C VAL A 358 -16.25 -6.89 2.93
N ASN A 359 -16.58 -8.15 2.66
CA ASN A 359 -16.04 -9.30 3.37
C ASN A 359 -14.51 -9.44 3.19
N PRO A 360 -13.96 -9.44 1.96
CA PRO A 360 -12.52 -9.39 1.78
C PRO A 360 -11.80 -8.26 2.52
N ILE A 361 -12.35 -7.05 2.50
CA ILE A 361 -11.79 -5.88 3.17
C ILE A 361 -11.75 -6.08 4.68
N HIS A 362 -12.86 -6.51 5.28
CA HIS A 362 -12.91 -6.78 6.72
C HIS A 362 -11.94 -7.88 7.12
N GLN A 363 -11.85 -8.96 6.36
CA GLN A 363 -10.93 -10.05 6.68
C GLN A 363 -9.47 -9.60 6.56
N ALA A 364 -9.11 -8.90 5.48
CA ALA A 364 -7.76 -8.39 5.29
C ALA A 364 -7.36 -7.39 6.38
N SER A 365 -8.32 -6.57 6.84
CA SER A 365 -8.16 -5.65 7.96
C SER A 365 -8.02 -6.37 9.29
N ALA A 366 -8.90 -7.32 9.59
CA ALA A 366 -8.90 -8.10 10.82
C ALA A 366 -7.64 -8.96 10.98
N ALA A 367 -7.08 -9.46 9.87
CA ALA A 367 -5.80 -10.14 9.84
C ALA A 367 -4.58 -9.19 9.93
N GLY A 368 -4.82 -7.88 9.97
CA GLY A 368 -3.78 -6.85 10.03
C GLY A 368 -2.99 -6.68 8.72
N MET A 369 -3.37 -7.36 7.64
CA MET A 369 -2.66 -7.33 6.36
C MET A 369 -2.83 -5.98 5.68
N MET A 370 -4.07 -5.49 5.62
CA MET A 370 -4.39 -4.15 5.13
C MET A 370 -4.91 -3.30 6.29
N SER A 371 -4.77 -1.99 6.18
CA SER A 371 -5.26 -1.05 7.20
C SER A 371 -5.98 0.10 6.50
N GLY A 372 -7.03 0.61 7.15
CA GLY A 372 -7.64 1.88 6.74
C GLY A 372 -6.78 3.07 7.15
N TYR A 373 -7.27 4.24 6.84
CA TYR A 373 -6.64 5.51 7.14
C TYR A 373 -7.11 6.05 8.50
N PRO A 374 -6.39 6.99 9.12
CA PRO A 374 -6.77 7.60 10.40
C PRO A 374 -8.16 8.26 10.40
N ASP A 375 -8.66 8.63 9.23
CA ASP A 375 -10.00 9.19 9.01
C ASP A 375 -11.14 8.14 9.06
N GLY A 376 -10.82 6.86 9.31
CA GLY A 376 -11.77 5.76 9.39
C GLY A 376 -12.20 5.19 8.03
N THR A 377 -11.57 5.63 6.93
CA THR A 377 -11.83 5.12 5.57
C THR A 377 -10.91 3.97 5.19
N PHE A 378 -11.32 3.12 4.25
CA PHE A 378 -10.47 2.12 3.61
C PHE A 378 -9.93 2.56 2.25
N ARG A 379 -10.66 3.46 1.58
CA ARG A 379 -10.50 3.93 0.19
C ARG A 379 -10.52 2.76 -0.80
N PRO A 380 -11.63 2.01 -0.91
CA PRO A 380 -11.69 0.76 -1.68
C PRO A 380 -11.37 0.95 -3.17
N SER A 381 -11.74 2.10 -3.73
CA SER A 381 -11.52 2.44 -5.15
C SER A 381 -10.14 3.05 -5.43
N ALA A 382 -9.35 3.40 -4.40
CA ALA A 382 -7.99 3.89 -4.61
C ALA A 382 -7.07 2.75 -5.04
N ASN A 383 -6.08 3.05 -5.88
CA ASN A 383 -5.11 2.07 -6.34
C ASN A 383 -4.14 1.71 -5.21
N ILE A 384 -3.77 0.43 -5.12
CA ILE A 384 -2.75 0.00 -4.16
C ILE A 384 -1.35 0.34 -4.67
N THR A 385 -0.50 0.88 -3.80
CA THR A 385 0.88 1.26 -4.15
C THR A 385 1.89 0.13 -3.93
N ARG A 386 3.09 0.27 -4.51
CA ARG A 386 4.21 -0.65 -4.31
C ARG A 386 4.70 -0.72 -2.87
N ALA A 387 4.67 0.40 -2.14
CA ALA A 387 4.97 0.41 -0.71
C ALA A 387 3.91 -0.33 0.11
N GLU A 388 2.63 -0.18 -0.24
CA GLU A 388 1.54 -0.85 0.48
C GLU A 388 1.58 -2.38 0.31
N ILE A 389 1.80 -2.89 -0.90
CA ILE A 389 1.96 -4.35 -1.09
C ILE A 389 3.23 -4.88 -0.42
N ALA A 390 4.31 -4.10 -0.38
CA ALA A 390 5.51 -4.46 0.38
C ALA A 390 5.19 -4.64 1.87
N ALA A 391 4.39 -3.75 2.44
CA ALA A 391 3.94 -3.85 3.84
C ALA A 391 3.07 -5.09 4.08
N VAL A 392 2.17 -5.42 3.15
CA VAL A 392 1.36 -6.66 3.21
C VAL A 392 2.27 -7.89 3.24
N ILE A 393 3.26 -7.97 2.34
CA ILE A 393 4.18 -9.11 2.24
C ILE A 393 5.05 -9.22 3.49
N TYR A 394 5.57 -8.10 3.98
CA TYR A 394 6.36 -8.04 5.20
C TYR A 394 5.61 -8.65 6.39
N LYS A 395 4.34 -8.26 6.56
CA LYS A 395 3.45 -8.79 7.61
C LYS A 395 3.12 -10.27 7.38
N TYR A 396 2.73 -10.64 6.16
CA TYR A 396 2.36 -12.02 5.82
C TYR A 396 3.48 -13.02 6.08
N LYS A 397 4.71 -12.65 5.74
CA LYS A 397 5.90 -13.48 5.97
C LYS A 397 6.48 -13.33 7.37
N ALA A 398 5.83 -12.55 8.24
CA ALA A 398 6.28 -12.24 9.59
C ALA A 398 7.77 -11.86 9.64
N LEU A 399 8.20 -11.03 8.68
CA LEU A 399 9.59 -10.61 8.58
C LEU A 399 9.97 -9.79 9.82
N GLN A 400 11.20 -10.01 10.30
CA GLN A 400 11.74 -9.34 11.47
C GLN A 400 12.98 -8.54 11.07
N GLY A 401 13.11 -7.36 11.67
CA GLY A 401 14.21 -6.44 11.45
C GLY A 401 13.85 -5.32 10.46
N ALA A 402 14.28 -4.10 10.80
CA ALA A 402 14.49 -3.09 9.78
C ALA A 402 15.56 -3.66 8.84
N GLY A 403 15.23 -3.95 7.59
CA GLY A 403 16.29 -4.01 6.59
C GLY A 403 17.07 -2.70 6.73
N GLY A 404 18.40 -2.75 6.58
CA GLY A 404 19.21 -1.52 6.52
C GLY A 404 18.65 -0.57 5.45
N GLY A 405 19.22 0.64 5.35
CA GLY A 405 18.82 1.60 4.31
C GLY A 405 18.66 0.92 2.93
N THR A 406 17.62 1.28 2.19
CA THR A 406 17.41 0.69 0.87
C THR A 406 18.50 1.15 -0.11
N ALA A 407 18.79 0.33 -1.11
CA ALA A 407 19.67 0.73 -2.23
C ALA A 407 18.91 1.54 -3.31
N PHE A 408 17.63 1.85 -3.10
CA PHE A 408 16.78 2.53 -4.07
C PHE A 408 16.79 4.04 -3.86
N PHE A 409 17.05 4.77 -4.94
CA PHE A 409 17.30 6.22 -4.89
C PHE A 409 16.08 7.06 -4.50
N ASP A 410 14.89 6.53 -4.79
CA ASP A 410 13.60 7.15 -4.56
C ASP A 410 12.94 6.71 -3.23
N VAL A 411 13.61 5.86 -2.44
CA VAL A 411 13.15 5.46 -1.12
C VAL A 411 14.08 6.04 -0.07
N ARG A 412 13.70 7.23 0.40
CA ARG A 412 14.42 7.93 1.46
C ARG A 412 14.47 7.11 2.75
N GLY A 413 15.52 7.30 3.54
CA GLY A 413 15.68 6.58 4.83
C GLY A 413 14.58 6.90 5.86
N ASP A 414 13.98 8.10 5.78
CA ASP A 414 12.86 8.56 6.62
C ASP A 414 11.48 8.14 6.09
N HIS A 415 11.42 7.50 4.91
CA HIS A 415 10.17 7.01 4.37
C HIS A 415 9.62 5.86 5.21
N TRP A 416 8.32 5.89 5.54
CA TRP A 416 7.68 4.90 6.43
C TRP A 416 7.88 3.45 5.95
N SER A 417 7.95 3.24 4.64
CA SER A 417 8.15 1.93 4.03
C SER A 417 9.62 1.57 3.75
N SER A 418 10.58 2.45 4.04
CA SER A 418 12.01 2.18 3.82
C SER A 418 12.50 0.87 4.45
N PRO A 419 12.31 0.63 5.77
CA PRO A 419 12.73 -0.64 6.38
C PRO A 419 11.94 -1.86 5.87
N ILE A 420 10.69 -1.65 5.45
CA ILE A 420 9.79 -2.68 4.92
C ILE A 420 10.27 -3.13 3.54
N ILE A 421 10.52 -2.16 2.66
CA ILE A 421 11.02 -2.35 1.29
C ILE A 421 12.36 -3.08 1.33
N ALA A 422 13.29 -2.62 2.19
CA ALA A 422 14.57 -3.27 2.37
C ALA A 422 14.41 -4.76 2.73
N ALA A 423 13.52 -5.09 3.67
CA ALA A 423 13.30 -6.46 4.10
C ALA A 423 12.69 -7.36 3.02
N VAL A 424 11.66 -6.90 2.29
CA VAL A 424 11.03 -7.71 1.24
C VAL A 424 11.95 -7.91 0.03
N VAL A 425 12.80 -6.93 -0.27
CA VAL A 425 13.81 -7.01 -1.34
C VAL A 425 14.96 -7.92 -0.94
N ALA A 426 15.45 -7.84 0.30
CA ALA A 426 16.50 -8.73 0.81
C ALA A 426 16.07 -10.21 0.80
N LYS A 427 14.77 -10.49 0.96
CA LYS A 427 14.20 -11.84 0.83
C LYS A 427 13.87 -12.25 -0.61
N GLY A 428 14.04 -11.34 -1.57
CA GLY A 428 13.75 -11.57 -2.98
C GLY A 428 12.27 -11.62 -3.32
N TYR A 429 11.37 -11.17 -2.43
CA TYR A 429 9.92 -11.17 -2.72
C TYR A 429 9.53 -10.08 -3.72
N MET A 430 10.17 -8.92 -3.60
CA MET A 430 10.03 -7.81 -4.53
C MET A 430 11.39 -7.38 -5.06
N THR A 431 11.39 -6.79 -6.24
CA THR A 431 12.56 -6.21 -6.88
C THR A 431 12.25 -4.77 -7.25
N GLY A 432 13.29 -3.92 -7.27
CA GLY A 432 13.19 -2.61 -7.91
C GLY A 432 13.25 -2.71 -9.42
N TYR A 433 13.30 -1.56 -10.06
CA TYR A 433 13.41 -1.41 -11.50
C TYR A 433 14.88 -1.34 -11.93
N PRO A 434 15.18 -1.61 -13.22
CA PRO A 434 16.54 -1.52 -13.74
C PRO A 434 17.20 -0.13 -13.61
N ASP A 435 16.39 0.92 -13.45
CA ASP A 435 16.85 2.30 -13.19
C ASP A 435 17.28 2.55 -11.74
N GLY A 436 17.25 1.52 -10.90
CA GLY A 436 17.62 1.59 -9.48
C GLY A 436 16.56 2.25 -8.58
N THR A 437 15.33 2.44 -9.09
CA THR A 437 14.19 2.90 -8.29
C THR A 437 13.36 1.75 -7.74
N PHE A 438 12.60 2.00 -6.68
CA PHE A 438 11.55 1.09 -6.21
C PHE A 438 10.14 1.55 -6.60
N GLN A 439 9.94 2.86 -6.74
CA GLN A 439 8.71 3.59 -7.00
C GLN A 439 7.64 3.31 -5.94
N PRO A 440 7.88 3.68 -4.66
CA PRO A 440 7.01 3.31 -3.54
C PRO A 440 5.55 3.74 -3.72
N GLU A 441 5.32 4.91 -4.32
CA GLU A 441 3.99 5.48 -4.53
C GLU A 441 3.35 5.08 -5.87
N LYS A 442 4.07 4.36 -6.74
CA LYS A 442 3.50 3.89 -8.01
C LYS A 442 2.42 2.85 -7.73
N ALA A 443 1.27 3.00 -8.38
CA ALA A 443 0.19 2.02 -8.38
C ALA A 443 0.62 0.72 -9.07
N LEU A 444 0.26 -0.43 -8.50
CA LEU A 444 0.54 -1.74 -9.12
C LEU A 444 -0.41 -2.04 -10.26
N THR A 445 0.14 -2.54 -11.37
CA THR A 445 -0.68 -3.22 -12.38
C THR A 445 -1.06 -4.63 -11.94
N ARG A 446 -2.09 -5.21 -12.57
CA ARG A 446 -2.52 -6.59 -12.32
C ARG A 446 -1.42 -7.60 -12.64
N ALA A 447 -0.68 -7.39 -13.72
CA ALA A 447 0.47 -8.21 -14.09
C ALA A 447 1.61 -8.17 -13.04
N GLU A 448 1.90 -6.98 -12.52
CA GLU A 448 2.89 -6.81 -11.44
C GLU A 448 2.43 -7.52 -10.15
N ALA A 449 1.16 -7.35 -9.77
CA ALA A 449 0.58 -7.95 -8.58
C ALA A 449 0.66 -9.49 -8.61
N VAL A 450 0.27 -10.14 -9.71
CA VAL A 450 0.33 -11.61 -9.79
C VAL A 450 1.75 -12.13 -9.75
N THR A 451 2.69 -11.45 -10.41
CA THR A 451 4.10 -11.85 -10.43
C THR A 451 4.71 -11.79 -9.02
N ILE A 452 4.38 -10.74 -8.26
CA ILE A 452 4.85 -10.61 -6.88
C ILE A 452 4.20 -11.69 -5.99
N LEU A 453 2.89 -11.90 -6.11
CA LEU A 453 2.17 -12.85 -5.26
C LEU A 453 2.56 -14.31 -5.54
N ASN A 454 2.73 -14.72 -6.80
CA ASN A 454 3.25 -16.05 -7.13
C ASN A 454 4.61 -16.28 -6.49
N ARG A 455 5.51 -15.30 -6.56
CA ARG A 455 6.82 -15.37 -5.91
C ARG A 455 6.72 -15.52 -4.40
N VAL A 456 5.84 -14.74 -3.75
CA VAL A 456 5.61 -14.79 -2.30
C VAL A 456 4.99 -16.13 -1.88
N LEU A 457 4.09 -16.68 -2.68
CA LEU A 457 3.40 -17.95 -2.43
C LEU A 457 4.23 -19.17 -2.85
N ASN A 458 5.41 -18.96 -3.44
CA ASN A 458 6.23 -20.01 -4.06
C ASN A 458 5.46 -20.81 -5.13
N ARG A 459 4.60 -20.14 -5.89
CA ARG A 459 3.94 -20.74 -7.06
C ARG A 459 4.88 -20.63 -8.24
N VAL A 460 5.15 -21.76 -8.88
CA VAL A 460 6.02 -21.84 -10.04
C VAL A 460 5.14 -21.94 -11.27
N PRO A 461 5.16 -20.96 -12.17
CA PRO A 461 4.41 -21.05 -13.42
C PRO A 461 4.84 -22.31 -14.17
N GLN A 462 3.88 -23.16 -14.50
CA GLN A 462 4.16 -24.40 -15.21
C GLN A 462 4.79 -24.13 -16.58
N ASN A 463 5.78 -24.94 -16.95
CA ASN A 463 6.46 -24.83 -18.26
C ASN A 463 5.58 -25.25 -19.45
N GLN A 464 4.41 -25.84 -19.18
CA GLN A 464 3.42 -26.18 -20.19
C GLN A 464 2.25 -25.22 -20.04
N ALA A 465 2.24 -24.17 -20.86
CA ALA A 465 1.08 -23.30 -20.97
C ALA A 465 -0.10 -24.16 -21.45
N GLY A 466 -1.16 -24.21 -20.66
CA GLY A 466 -2.45 -24.69 -21.15
C GLY A 466 -2.97 -23.80 -22.29
N PRO A 467 -4.16 -24.09 -22.84
CA PRO A 467 -4.78 -23.17 -23.79
C PRO A 467 -4.88 -21.76 -23.20
N GLN A 468 -4.56 -20.73 -24.00
CA GLN A 468 -4.65 -19.33 -23.62
C GLN A 468 -6.02 -19.04 -23.01
N ARG A 469 -6.04 -18.62 -21.74
CA ARG A 469 -7.28 -18.41 -20.98
C ARG A 469 -7.86 -17.03 -21.21
N TRP A 470 -6.99 -16.03 -21.38
CA TRP A 470 -7.34 -14.63 -21.49
C TRP A 470 -7.05 -14.10 -22.90
N PRO A 471 -8.05 -13.62 -23.66
CA PRO A 471 -7.86 -13.15 -25.03
C PRO A 471 -6.87 -11.98 -25.17
N ASP A 472 -6.81 -11.12 -24.16
CA ASP A 472 -5.98 -9.90 -24.11
C ASP A 472 -4.57 -10.13 -23.55
N VAL A 473 -4.26 -11.34 -23.07
CA VAL A 473 -2.92 -11.70 -22.58
C VAL A 473 -2.27 -12.64 -23.57
N VAL A 474 -1.56 -12.07 -24.54
CA VAL A 474 -0.87 -12.84 -25.57
C VAL A 474 0.32 -13.62 -24.99
N PRO A 475 0.72 -14.79 -25.54
CA PRO A 475 1.85 -15.59 -25.04
C PRO A 475 3.19 -14.85 -24.95
N GLY A 476 3.38 -13.78 -25.73
CA GLY A 476 4.56 -12.93 -25.68
C GLY A 476 4.56 -11.88 -24.56
N HIS A 477 3.46 -11.72 -23.84
CA HIS A 477 3.38 -10.80 -22.70
C HIS A 477 4.30 -11.28 -21.57
N TRP A 478 5.11 -10.39 -21.01
CA TRP A 478 6.15 -10.75 -20.02
C TRP A 478 5.59 -11.48 -18.78
N ALA A 479 4.35 -11.16 -18.38
CA ALA A 479 3.65 -11.80 -17.25
C ALA A 479 2.72 -12.96 -17.65
N TYR A 480 2.71 -13.41 -18.91
CA TYR A 480 1.74 -14.38 -19.42
C TYR A 480 1.64 -15.63 -18.54
N LYS A 481 2.77 -16.25 -18.22
CA LYS A 481 2.82 -17.48 -17.40
C LYS A 481 2.35 -17.24 -15.97
N GLU A 482 2.70 -16.09 -15.39
CA GLU A 482 2.32 -15.70 -14.03
C GLU A 482 0.80 -15.52 -13.93
N ILE A 483 0.19 -14.92 -14.95
CA ILE A 483 -1.25 -14.72 -15.05
C ILE A 483 -1.98 -16.05 -15.17
N GLU A 484 -1.51 -16.97 -16.03
CA GLU A 484 -2.11 -18.31 -16.17
C GLU A 484 -2.04 -19.12 -14.86
N GLU A 485 -0.90 -19.08 -14.16
CA GLU A 485 -0.71 -19.73 -12.85
C GLU A 485 -1.63 -19.14 -11.78
N ALA A 486 -1.76 -17.81 -11.74
CA ALA A 486 -2.58 -17.12 -10.76
C ALA A 486 -4.09 -17.35 -10.98
N SER A 487 -4.50 -17.67 -12.21
CA SER A 487 -5.89 -17.86 -12.62
C SER A 487 -6.33 -19.32 -12.74
N MET A 488 -5.54 -20.28 -12.26
CA MET A 488 -5.88 -21.73 -12.28
C MET A 488 -7.25 -22.00 -11.62
N LYS A 489 -7.98 -23.03 -12.07
CA LYS A 489 -9.30 -23.37 -11.49
C LYS A 489 -9.19 -24.51 -10.51
#